data_AF-A0A9X5X9G1-F1
#
_entry.id   AF-A0A9X5X9G1-F1
#
_cell.length_a   1.000
_cell.length_b   1.000
_cell.length_c   1.000
_cell.angle_alpha   90.00
_cell.angle_beta   90.00
_cell.angle_gamma   90.00
#
_symmetry.space_group_name_H-M   'P 1'
#
loop_
_entity.id
_entity.type
_entity.pdbx_description
1 polymer ?
#
loop_
_entity_poly.entity_id
_entity_poly.type
_entity_poly.pdbx_seq_one_letter_code
_entity_poly.pdbx_strand_id
1 'polypeptide(L)' 'MKVVVIGGTGLIGSHLVGKLEAHGHDAVAAAPSTGVNTLTGEGLAEVL' A
#
# COMPACT_ATOMS: atom_id res chain seq x y z
N MET A 1 -10.63 -6.45 5.95
CA MET A 1 -9.76 -5.56 6.76
C MET A 1 -8.95 -4.70 5.81
N LYS A 2 -8.76 -3.41 6.12
CA LYS A 2 -7.94 -2.50 5.32
C LYS A 2 -6.46 -2.67 5.65
N VAL A 3 -5.61 -2.79 4.64
CA VAL A 3 -4.17 -3.03 4.77
C VAL A 3 -3.43 -2.10 3.81
N VAL A 4 -2.61 -1.20 4.36
CA VAL A 4 -1.73 -0.36 3.54
C VAL A 4 -0.38 -1.07 3.37
N VAL A 5 0.03 -1.30 2.13
CA VAL A 5 1.30 -1.96 1.78
C VAL A 5 2.31 -0.92 1.33
N ILE A 6 3.26 -0.59 2.20
CA ILE A 6 4.38 0.29 1.88
C ILE A 6 5.33 -0.42 0.91
N GLY A 7 5.65 0.22 -0.21
CA GLY A 7 6.35 -0.41 -1.32
C GLY A 7 5.46 -1.32 -2.16
N GLY A 8 4.13 -1.18 -2.03
CA GLY A 8 3.13 -1.98 -2.75
C GLY A 8 3.20 -1.90 -4.28
N THR A 9 3.90 -0.90 -4.84
CA THR A 9 4.15 -0.76 -6.27
C THR A 9 5.38 -1.53 -6.76
N GLY A 10 6.23 -2.03 -5.85
CA GLY A 10 7.41 -2.82 -6.18
C GLY A 10 7.08 -4.26 -6.55
N LEU A 11 8.11 -5.04 -6.93
CA LEU A 11 7.95 -6.45 -7.33
C LEU A 11 7.25 -7.26 -6.24
N ILE A 12 7.80 -7.30 -5.03
CA ILE A 12 7.23 -8.09 -3.93
C ILE A 12 5.91 -7.49 -3.43
N GLY A 13 5.85 -6.16 -3.35
CA GLY A 13 4.67 -5.44 -2.85
C GLY A 13 3.44 -5.68 -3.71
N SER A 14 3.56 -5.65 -5.04
CA SER A 14 2.45 -5.87 -5.96
C SER A 14 1.89 -7.29 -5.87
N HIS A 15 2.76 -8.30 -5.72
CA HIS A 15 2.33 -9.67 -5.45
C HIS A 15 1.61 -9.80 -4.10
N LEU A 16 2.06 -9.09 -3.07
CA LEU A 16 1.41 -9.11 -1.75
C LEU A 16 0.03 -8.45 -1.78
N VAL A 17 -0.10 -7.30 -2.43
CA VAL A 17 -1.39 -6.60 -2.62
C VAL A 17 -2.40 -7.54 -3.28
N GLY A 18 -2.03 -8.14 -4.43
CA GLY A 18 -2.93 -9.07 -5.13
C GLY A 18 -3.31 -10.29 -4.29
N LYS A 19 -2.40 -10.81 -3.45
CA LYS A 19 -2.74 -11.89 -2.51
C LYS A 19 -3.71 -11.41 -1.44
N LEU A 20 -3.53 -10.23 -0.86
CA LEU A 20 -4.41 -9.68 0.16
C LEU A 20 -5.83 -9.46 -0.40
N GLU A 21 -5.94 -8.88 -1.60
CA GLU A 21 -7.22 -8.71 -2.29
C GLU A 21 -7.91 -10.05 -2.55
N ALA A 22 -7.16 -11.06 -3.01
CA ALA A 22 -7.69 -12.41 -3.24
C ALA A 22 -8.23 -13.08 -1.97
N HIS A 23 -7.74 -12.69 -0.79
CA HIS A 23 -8.24 -13.15 0.50
C HIS A 23 -9.36 -12.25 1.08
N GLY A 24 -9.86 -11.28 0.32
CA GLY A 24 -10.96 -10.39 0.72
C GLY A 24 -10.53 -9.23 1.62
N HIS A 25 -9.24 -8.88 1.62
CA HIS A 25 -8.75 -7.67 2.27
C HIS A 25 -8.81 -6.48 1.31
N ASP A 26 -9.03 -5.30 1.87
CA ASP A 26 -8.92 -4.03 1.13
C ASP A 26 -7.45 -3.59 1.20
N ALA A 27 -6.67 -3.91 0.16
CA ALA A 27 -5.24 -3.69 0.14
C ALA A 27 -4.90 -2.43 -0.68
N VAL A 28 -4.28 -1.44 -0.03
CA VAL A 28 -3.88 -0.17 -0.67
C VAL A 28 -2.37 -0.16 -0.84
N ALA A 29 -1.89 -0.09 -2.08
CA ALA A 29 -0.47 0.08 -2.37
C ALA A 29 -0.04 1.53 -2.12
N ALA A 30 1.00 1.73 -1.30
CA ALA A 30 1.56 3.03 -0.98
C ALA A 30 3.05 3.09 -1.33
N ALA A 31 3.47 4.14 -2.02
CA ALA A 31 4.87 4.41 -2.37
C ALA A 31 5.07 5.92 -2.63
N PRO A 32 6.33 6.41 -2.67
CA PRO A 32 6.61 7.80 -3.05
C PRO A 32 6.03 8.16 -4.42
N SER A 33 6.03 7.21 -5.37
CA SER A 33 5.43 7.38 -6.69
C SER A 33 3.90 7.52 -6.68
N THR A 34 3.24 7.12 -5.59
CA THR A 34 1.78 7.29 -5.38
C THR A 34 1.46 8.43 -4.42
N GLY A 35 2.43 9.30 -4.14
CA GLY A 35 2.26 10.45 -3.23
C GLY A 35 2.35 10.12 -1.75
N VAL A 36 2.75 8.89 -1.37
CA VAL A 36 2.90 8.50 0.04
C VAL A 36 4.37 8.47 0.43
N ASN A 37 4.74 9.29 1.41
CA ASN A 37 6.07 9.31 1.98
C ASN A 37 6.04 8.87 3.46
N THR A 38 6.59 7.70 3.74
CA THR A 38 6.60 7.13 5.10
C THR A 38 7.60 7.78 6.05
N LEU A 39 8.58 8.51 5.53
CA LEU A 39 9.56 9.22 6.35
C LEU A 39 9.00 10.55 6.85
N THR A 40 8.27 11.27 6.00
CA THR A 40 7.68 12.57 6.35
C THR A 40 6.24 12.45 6.85
N GLY A 41 5.55 11.34 6.54
CA GLY A 41 4.13 11.12 6.83
C GLY A 41 3.18 11.73 5.80
N GLU A 42 3.70 12.39 4.76
CA GLU A 42 2.90 12.95 3.66
C GLU A 42 2.11 11.85 2.93
N GLY A 43 0.83 12.12 2.65
CA GLY A 43 -0.09 11.19 1.98
C GLY A 43 -0.51 9.98 2.82
N LEU A 44 0.04 9.78 4.03
CA LEU A 44 -0.25 8.58 4.84
C LEU A 44 -1.68 8.58 5.39
N ALA A 45 -2.19 9.72 5.86
CA ALA A 45 -3.53 9.83 6.42
C ALA A 45 -4.65 9.57 5.40
N GLU A 46 -4.37 9.79 4.12
CA GLU A 46 -5.31 9.61 3.02
C GLU A 46 -5.47 8.13 2.63
N VAL A 47 -4.43 7.32 2.88
CA VAL A 47 -4.41 5.90 2.56
C VAL A 47 -4.74 5.00 3.77
N LEU A 48 -4.62 5.51 5.00
CA LEU A 48 -5.07 4.83 6.23
C LEU A 48 -6.61 4.75 6.29
#